data_AF-A0AA43FIR7-F1
#
_entry.id   AF-A0AA43FIR7-F1
#
_cell.length_a   1.000
_cell.length_b   1.000
_cell.length_c   1.000
_cell.angle_alpha   90.00
_cell.angle_beta   90.00
_cell.angle_gamma   90.00
#
_symmetry.space_group_name_H-M   'P 1'
#
loop_
_entity.id
_entity.type
_entity.pdbx_description
1 polymer ?
#
loop_
_entity_poly.entity_id
_entity_poly.type
_entity_poly.pdbx_seq_one_letter_code
_entity_poly.pdbx_strand_id
1 'polypeptide(L)'
;MEIKHCVNHPDRHAIGVCVITKKPICPECSTKYEGVNYSREGLEELKRRRAQKTRSGIWSRAANLAMVAQAPLSFYLLYLCYLYTFNAFTGLAK
;
A
#
# COMPACT_ATOMS: atom_id res chain seq x y z
N MET A 1 16.42 -23.81 29.69
CA MET A 1 16.34 -22.69 28.72
C MET A 1 17.31 -23.03 27.61
N GLU A 2 16.85 -23.39 26.41
CA GLU A 2 17.74 -23.80 25.32
C GLU A 2 18.46 -22.57 24.76
N ILE A 3 19.79 -22.57 24.85
CA ILE A 3 20.63 -21.48 24.36
C ILE A 3 20.69 -21.61 22.83
N LYS A 4 19.99 -20.72 22.13
CA LYS A 4 20.02 -20.68 20.67
C LYS A 4 21.21 -19.85 20.19
N HIS A 5 21.92 -20.35 19.19
CA HIS A 5 23.01 -19.63 18.54
C HIS A 5 22.48 -18.79 17.38
N CYS A 6 23.22 -17.73 17.03
CA CYS A 6 22.86 -16.92 15.87
C CYS A 6 23.05 -17.72 14.58
N VAL A 7 22.09 -17.65 13.66
CA VAL A 7 22.17 -18.33 12.35
C VAL A 7 23.39 -17.88 11.54
N ASN A 8 23.83 -16.63 11.71
CA ASN A 8 24.95 -16.06 10.97
C ASN A 8 26.30 -16.22 11.72
N HIS A 9 26.24 -16.41 13.04
CA HIS A 9 27.41 -16.48 13.92
C HIS A 9 27.21 -17.62 14.92
N PRO A 10 27.60 -18.86 14.56
CA PRO A 10 27.40 -20.04 15.41
C PRO A 10 28.13 -19.93 16.75
N ASP A 11 29.21 -19.17 16.79
CA ASP A 11 30.02 -18.84 17.96
C ASP A 11 29.30 -17.91 18.96
N ARG A 12 28.20 -17.25 18.56
CA ARG A 12 27.53 -16.22 19.37
C ARG A 12 26.14 -16.64 19.81
N HIS A 13 25.82 -16.30 21.06
CA HIS A 13 24.48 -16.48 21.60
C HIS A 13 23.48 -15.51 20.94
N ALA A 14 22.31 -16.05 20.58
CA ALA A 14 21.22 -15.24 20.09
C ALA A 14 20.56 -14.49 21.26
N ILE A 15 20.32 -13.19 21.07
CA ILE A 15 19.60 -12.35 22.03
C ILE A 15 18.10 -12.27 21.74
N GLY A 16 17.68 -12.76 20.57
CA GLY A 16 16.30 -12.67 20.13
C GLY A 16 16.08 -13.36 18.80
N VAL A 17 14.85 -13.25 18.31
CA VAL A 17 14.40 -13.86 17.06
C VAL A 17 13.88 -12.76 16.14
N CYS A 18 14.26 -12.81 14.86
CA CYS A 18 13.73 -11.91 13.86
C CYS A 18 12.21 -12.10 13.72
N VAL A 19 11.43 -11.02 13.84
CA VAL A 19 9.95 -11.11 13.80
C VAL A 19 9.42 -11.59 12.44
N ILE A 20 10.16 -11.35 11.35
CA ILE A 20 9.78 -11.76 9.98
C ILE A 20 10.30 -13.16 9.64
N THR A 21 11.61 -13.39 9.72
CA THR A 21 12.24 -14.64 9.25
C THR A 21 12.21 -15.75 10.30
N LYS A 22 11.86 -15.42 11.56
CA LYS A 22 11.84 -16.35 12.71
C LYS A 22 13.19 -17.01 13.03
N LYS A 23 14.29 -16.48 12.48
CA LYS A 23 15.66 -16.94 12.75
C LYS A 23 16.21 -16.32 14.06
N PRO A 24 16.92 -17.09 14.90
CA PRO A 24 17.64 -16.55 16.06
C PRO A 24 18.85 -15.69 15.63
N ILE A 25 19.01 -14.52 16.24
CA ILE A 25 20.02 -13.52 15.88
C ILE A 25 20.75 -12.93 17.10
N CYS A 26 22.05 -12.67 16.93
CA CYS A 26 22.91 -12.00 17.92
C CYS A 26 22.71 -10.47 17.88
N PRO A 27 23.29 -9.70 18.84
CA PRO A 27 23.13 -8.24 18.91
C PRO A 27 23.54 -7.52 17.63
N GLU A 28 24.65 -7.92 17.02
CA GLU A 28 25.16 -7.30 15.78
C GLU A 28 24.30 -7.61 14.55
N CYS A 29 23.67 -8.80 14.52
CA CYS A 29 22.74 -9.15 13.45
C CYS A 29 21.33 -8.60 13.67
N SER A 30 21.05 -8.03 14.84
CA SER A 30 19.74 -7.50 15.22
C SER A 30 19.68 -6.01 14.99
N THR A 31 18.79 -5.58 14.09
CA THR A 31 18.38 -4.18 14.00
C THR A 31 17.06 -4.02 14.73
N LYS A 32 17.04 -3.17 15.77
CA LYS A 32 15.82 -2.85 16.50
C LYS A 32 15.04 -1.76 15.77
N TYR A 33 13.81 -2.07 15.38
CA TYR A 33 12.93 -1.15 14.68
C TYR A 33 11.51 -1.32 15.23
N GLU A 34 10.81 -0.22 15.54
CA GLU A 34 9.48 -0.26 16.17
C GLU A 34 9.41 -1.16 17.42
N GLY A 35 10.50 -1.20 18.21
CA GLY A 35 10.58 -1.99 19.43
C GLY A 35 10.85 -3.49 19.24
N VAL A 36 10.90 -4.00 18.01
CA VAL A 36 11.13 -5.42 17.71
C VAL A 36 12.43 -5.66 16.94
N ASN A 37 12.94 -6.89 17.00
CA ASN A 37 14.21 -7.28 16.39
C ASN A 37 14.01 -7.77 14.95
N TYR A 38 14.82 -7.24 14.03
CA TYR A 38 14.87 -7.66 12.63
C TYR A 38 16.28 -8.11 12.26
N SER A 39 16.37 -9.20 11.48
CA SER A 39 17.58 -9.49 10.70
C SER A 39 17.66 -8.57 9.48
N ARG A 40 18.82 -8.49 8.83
CA ARG A 40 18.99 -7.75 7.57
C ARG A 40 17.95 -8.15 6.51
N GLU A 41 17.80 -9.45 6.27
CA GLU A 41 16.79 -10.02 5.37
C GLU A 41 15.36 -9.60 5.76
N GLY A 42 15.05 -9.65 7.07
CA GLY A 42 13.74 -9.24 7.57
C GLY A 42 13.47 -7.76 7.35
N LEU A 43 14.48 -6.91 7.51
CA LEU A 43 14.35 -5.47 7.29
C LEU A 43 14.12 -5.12 5.82
N GLU A 44 14.80 -5.81 4.90
CA GLU A 44 14.56 -5.67 3.46
C GLU A 44 13.14 -6.11 3.08
N GLU A 45 12.66 -7.22 3.65
CA GLU A 45 11.30 -7.69 3.46
C GLU A 45 10.27 -6.67 4.00
N LEU A 46 10.53 -6.08 5.17
CA LEU A 46 9.68 -5.03 5.74
C LEU A 46 9.57 -3.83 4.80
N LYS A 47 10.71 -3.37 4.26
CA LYS A 47 10.76 -2.26 3.29
C LYS A 47 9.95 -2.59 2.03
N ARG A 48 10.10 -3.80 1.50
CA ARG A 48 9.36 -4.26 0.32
C ARG A 48 7.85 -4.28 0.56
N ARG A 49 7.40 -4.85 1.69
CA ARG A 49 5.98 -4.91 2.08
C ARG A 49 5.37 -3.51 2.23
N ARG A 50 6.12 -2.57 2.82
CA ARG A 50 5.67 -1.17 2.95
C ARG A 50 5.56 -0.48 1.60
N ALA A 51 6.56 -0.61 0.75
CA ALA A 51 6.54 -0.03 -0.61
C ALA A 51 5.33 -0.55 -1.42
N GLN A 52 5.04 -1.84 -1.33
CA GLN A 52 3.89 -2.44 -2.00
C GLN A 52 2.56 -1.89 -1.48
N LYS A 53 2.40 -1.77 -0.15
CA LYS A 53 1.19 -1.20 0.48
C LYS A 53 0.95 0.26 0.10
N THR A 54 2.02 1.05 -0.01
CA THR A 54 1.92 2.44 -0.48
C THR A 54 1.45 2.50 -1.93
N ARG A 55 2.02 1.67 -2.81
CA ARG A 55 1.64 1.62 -4.22
C ARG A 55 0.18 1.24 -4.40
N SER A 56 -0.30 0.19 -3.71
CA SER A 56 -1.72 -0.19 -3.78
C SER A 56 -2.64 0.91 -3.26
N GLY A 57 -2.26 1.58 -2.17
CA GLY A 57 -3.03 2.69 -1.60
C GLY A 57 -3.18 3.88 -2.55
N ILE A 58 -2.14 4.21 -3.32
CA ILE A 58 -2.19 5.29 -4.32
C ILE A 58 -3.18 4.95 -5.44
N TRP A 59 -3.11 3.73 -5.98
CA TRP A 59 -4.03 3.27 -7.03
C TRP A 59 -5.48 3.27 -6.58
N SER A 60 -5.75 2.79 -5.35
CA SER A 60 -7.10 2.81 -4.78
C SER A 60 -7.63 4.25 -4.61
N ARG A 61 -6.79 5.20 -4.18
CA ARG A 61 -7.21 6.61 -4.03
C ARG A 61 -7.48 7.27 -5.38
N ALA A 62 -6.64 7.01 -6.38
CA ALA A 62 -6.83 7.52 -7.74
C ALA A 62 -8.13 6.99 -8.37
N ALA A 63 -8.41 5.68 -8.22
CA ALA A 63 -9.65 5.08 -8.71
C ALA A 63 -10.91 5.69 -8.06
N ASN A 64 -10.87 5.90 -6.74
CA ASN A 64 -11.99 6.56 -6.03
C ASN A 64 -12.19 8.01 -6.51
N LEU A 65 -11.12 8.78 -6.69
CA LEU A 65 -11.21 10.14 -7.20
C LEU A 65 -11.80 10.20 -8.62
N ALA A 66 -11.36 9.30 -9.50
CA ALA A 66 -11.90 9.21 -10.86
C ALA A 66 -13.40 8.87 -10.85
N MET A 67 -13.83 7.94 -9.98
CA MET A 67 -15.23 7.56 -9.87
C MET A 67 -16.12 8.71 -9.37
N VAL A 68 -15.63 9.48 -8.38
CA VAL A 68 -16.34 10.66 -7.86
C VAL A 68 -16.43 11.76 -8.90
N ALA A 69 -15.38 11.99 -9.69
CA ALA A 69 -15.37 13.02 -10.74
C ALA A 69 -16.24 12.64 -11.95
N GLN A 70 -16.40 11.35 -12.24
CA GLN A 70 -17.16 10.87 -13.39
C GLN A 70 -18.67 11.17 -13.30
N ALA A 71 -19.24 11.09 -12.09
CA ALA A 71 -20.67 11.31 -11.87
C ALA A 71 -21.15 12.74 -12.24
N PRO A 72 -20.56 13.84 -11.72
CA PRO A 72 -21.01 15.18 -12.09
C PRO A 72 -20.79 15.49 -13.58
N LEU A 73 -19.73 14.94 -14.20
CA LEU A 73 -19.48 15.10 -15.62
C LEU A 73 -20.58 14.43 -16.46
N SER A 74 -20.97 13.20 -16.13
CA SER A 74 -22.02 12.50 -16.86
C SER A 74 -23.38 13.17 -16.70
N PHE A 75 -23.73 13.63 -15.49
CA PHE A 75 -24.96 14.41 -15.26
C PHE A 75 -24.97 15.70 -16.06
N TYR A 76 -23.85 16.42 -16.13
CA TYR A 76 -23.75 17.67 -16.89
C TYR A 76 -23.90 17.43 -18.40
N LEU A 77 -23.29 16.38 -18.94
CA LEU A 77 -23.43 16.02 -20.36
C LEU A 77 -24.87 15.62 -20.71
N LEU A 78 -25.54 14.85 -19.84
CA LEU A 78 -26.96 14.52 -20.02
C LEU A 78 -27.85 15.77 -20.03
N TYR A 79 -27.57 16.73 -19.14
CA TYR A 79 -28.28 18.00 -19.08
C TYR A 79 -28.10 18.83 -20.36
N LEU A 80 -26.88 18.93 -20.90
CA LEU A 80 -26.64 19.62 -22.19
C LEU A 80 -27.37 18.94 -23.35
N CYS A 81 -27.39 17.60 -23.37
CA CYS A 81 -28.10 16.83 -24.40
C CYS A 81 -29.62 17.08 -24.35
N TYR A 82 -30.18 17.15 -23.13
CA TYR A 82 -31.57 17.53 -22.92
C TYR A 82 -31.87 18.94 -23.44
N LEU A 83 -31.04 19.94 -23.12
CA LEU A 83 -31.22 21.31 -23.63
C LEU A 83 -31.13 21.38 -25.16
N TYR A 84 -30.21 20.64 -25.77
CA TYR A 84 -30.06 20.63 -27.23
C TYR A 84 -31.29 20.06 -27.92
N THR A 85 -31.78 18.90 -27.46
CA THR A 85 -32.99 18.26 -28.00
C THR A 85 -34.25 19.11 -27.79
N PHE A 86 -34.38 19.74 -26.62
CA PHE A 86 -35.48 20.67 -26.32
C PHE A 86 -35.47 21.90 -27.24
N ASN A 87 -34.31 22.51 -27.46
CA ASN A 87 -34.17 23.65 -28.38
C ASN A 87 -34.38 23.24 -29.85
N ALA A 88 -33.94 22.06 -30.26
CA ALA A 88 -34.21 21.56 -31.61
C ALA A 88 -35.70 21.34 -31.85
N PHE A 89 -36.42 20.81 -30.86
CA PHE A 89 -37.87 20.58 -30.94
C PHE A 89 -38.66 21.88 -30.99
N THR A 90 -38.29 22.87 -30.16
CA THR A 90 -38.94 24.19 -30.14
C THR A 90 -38.54 25.07 -31.33
N GLY A 91 -37.35 24.85 -31.90
CA GLY A 91 -36.87 25.54 -33.11
C GLY A 91 -37.51 25.04 -34.41
N LEU A 92 -37.98 23.79 -34.46
CA LEU A 92 -38.77 23.22 -35.57
C LEU A 92 -40.26 23.62 -35.52
N ALA A 93 -40.70 24.21 -34.40
CA ALA A 93 -42.09 24.65 -34.19
C ALA A 93 -42.33 26.12 -34.57
N LYS A 94 -41.34 26.80 -35.15
CA LYS A 94 -41.45 28.13 -35.78
C LYS A 94 -41.26 27.99 -37.29
#